data_AF-A0A968BX70-F1
#
_entry.id   AF-A0A968BX70-F1
#
_cell.length_a   1.000
_cell.length_b   1.000
_cell.length_c   1.000
_cell.angle_alpha   90.00
_cell.angle_beta   90.00
_cell.angle_gamma   90.00
#
_symmetry.space_group_name_H-M   'P 1'
#
loop_
_entity.id
_entity.type
_entity.pdbx_description
1 polymer ?
#
loop_
_entity_poly.entity_id
_entity_poly.type
_entity_poly.pdbx_seq_one_letter_code
_entity_poly.pdbx_strand_id
1 'polypeptide(L)' 'MEKETGTVTVKRGLAQMLKGGVIMDVVTPEHARIAEDAGACAVM' A
#
# COMPACT_ATOMS: atom_id res chain seq x y z
N MET A 1 9.97 -24.03 19.01
CA MET A 1 8.85 -23.08 18.88
C MET A 1 8.69 -22.78 17.40
N GLU A 2 7.54 -23.13 16.84
CA GLU A 2 7.19 -22.80 15.45
C GLU A 2 6.93 -21.30 15.36
N LYS A 3 7.53 -20.60 14.40
CA LYS A 3 7.35 -19.15 14.23
C LYS A 3 6.05 -18.91 13.47
N GLU A 4 5.12 -18.18 14.09
CA GLU A 4 3.92 -17.70 13.42
C GLU A 4 4.26 -16.54 12.47
N THR A 5 3.84 -16.62 11.20
CA THR A 5 4.10 -15.60 10.18
C THR A 5 2.81 -14.88 9.79
N GLY A 6 2.92 -13.60 9.39
CA GLY A 6 1.76 -12.83 8.92
C GLY A 6 0.65 -12.68 9.97
N THR A 7 1.03 -12.50 11.23
CA THR A 7 0.10 -12.30 12.35
C THR A 7 -0.83 -11.11 12.09
N VAL A 8 -2.00 -11.12 12.74
CA VAL A 8 -2.98 -10.02 12.61
C VAL A 8 -2.38 -8.68 12.97
N THR A 9 -1.53 -8.63 13.99
CA THR A 9 -0.83 -7.41 14.41
C THR A 9 0.04 -6.84 13.29
N VAL A 10 0.80 -7.69 12.59
CA VAL A 10 1.65 -7.25 11.47
C VAL A 10 0.81 -6.76 10.30
N LYS A 11 -0.25 -7.50 9.92
CA LYS A 11 -1.15 -7.11 8.82
C LYS A 11 -1.87 -5.79 9.09
N ARG A 12 -2.33 -5.58 10.33
CA ARG A 12 -2.92 -4.31 10.75
C ARG A 12 -1.89 -3.18 10.74
N GLY A 13 -0.67 -3.44 11.21
CA GLY A 13 0.43 -2.47 11.19
C GLY A 13 0.75 -2.01 9.77
N LEU A 14 0.81 -2.93 8.81
CA LEU A 14 1.00 -2.60 7.40
C LEU A 14 -0.08 -1.63 6.88
N ALA A 15 -1.36 -1.90 7.18
CA ALA A 15 -2.44 -1.00 6.78
C ALA A 15 -2.35 0.39 7.46
N GLN A 16 -1.84 0.47 8.70
CA GLN A 16 -1.64 1.76 9.36
C GLN A 16 -0.56 2.62 8.68
N MET A 17 0.42 2.01 7.99
CA MET A 17 1.45 2.75 7.27
C MET A 17 0.90 3.57 6.08
N LEU A 18 -0.27 3.20 5.56
CA LEU A 18 -0.92 3.90 4.44
C LEU A 18 -1.86 5.02 4.92
N LYS A 19 -2.02 5.20 6.24
CA LYS A 19 -2.97 6.16 6.81
C LYS A 19 -2.62 7.59 6.42
N GLY A 20 -3.61 8.33 5.91
CA GLY A 20 -3.45 9.72 5.49
C GLY A 20 -2.94 9.91 4.06
N GLY A 21 -2.60 8.82 3.36
CA GLY A 21 -2.29 8.84 1.94
C GLY A 21 -3.52 8.62 1.05
N VAL A 22 -3.31 8.76 -0.26
CA VAL A 22 -4.31 8.47 -1.30
C VAL A 22 -3.90 7.21 -2.05
N ILE A 23 -4.86 6.32 -2.29
CA ILE A 23 -4.70 5.15 -3.17
C ILE A 23 -5.42 5.48 -4.48
N MET A 24 -4.72 5.37 -5.61
CA MET A 24 -5.27 5.68 -6.93
C MET A 24 -5.48 4.42 -7.77
N ASP A 25 -6.63 4.31 -8.42
CA ASP A 25 -6.91 3.27 -9.40
C ASP A 25 -6.18 3.58 -10.72
N VAL A 26 -5.44 2.61 -11.26
CA VAL A 26 -4.66 2.77 -12.48
C VAL A 26 -4.84 1.56 -13.39
N VAL A 27 -4.72 1.78 -14.71
CA VAL A 27 -4.92 0.71 -15.71
C VAL A 27 -3.74 0.55 -16.68
N THR A 28 -2.70 1.37 -16.51
CA THR A 28 -1.47 1.31 -17.30
C THR A 28 -0.25 1.59 -16.41
N PRO A 29 0.96 1.13 -16.79
CA PRO A 29 2.19 1.48 -16.09
C PRO A 29 2.46 3.00 -16.08
N GLU A 30 2.05 3.72 -17.12
CA GLU A 30 2.20 5.17 -17.20
C GLU A 30 1.34 5.88 -16.15
N HIS A 31 0.08 5.47 -15.96
CA HIS A 31 -0.78 6.01 -14.90
C HIS A 31 -0.19 5.75 -13.51
N ALA A 32 0.38 4.57 -13.27
CA ALA A 32 1.06 4.25 -12.01
C ALA A 32 2.21 5.23 -11.72
N ARG A 33 2.99 5.57 -12.77
CA ARG A 33 4.07 6.56 -12.68
C ARG A 33 3.54 7.96 -12.34
N ILE A 34 2.47 8.39 -12.99
CA ILE A 34 1.81 9.68 -12.72
C ILE A 34 1.25 9.72 -11.29
N ALA A 35 0.64 8.63 -10.81
CA ALA A 35 0.09 8.54 -9.45
C ALA A 35 1.18 8.63 -8.38
N GLU A 36 2.31 7.95 -8.59
CA GLU A 36 3.48 8.03 -7.71
C GLU A 36 4.04 9.47 -7.66
N ASP A 37 4.23 10.12 -8.81
CA ASP A 37 4.71 11.50 -8.90
C ASP A 37 3.74 12.51 -8.26
N ALA A 38 2.43 12.22 -8.27
CA ALA A 38 1.39 13.00 -7.61
C ALA A 38 1.30 12.78 -6.09
N GLY A 39 2.07 11.84 -5.53
CA GLY A 39 2.11 11.54 -4.10
C GLY A 39 1.10 10.50 -3.62
N ALA A 40 0.60 9.63 -4.50
CA ALA A 40 -0.17 8.47 -4.08
C ALA A 40 0.68 7.53 -3.19
N CYS A 41 0.12 7.05 -2.08
CA CYS A 41 0.83 6.13 -1.18
C CYS A 41 0.80 4.67 -1.68
N ALA A 42 -0.14 4.34 -2.56
CA ALA A 42 -0.28 3.06 -3.25
C ALA A 42 -1.12 3.24 -4.53
N VAL A 43 -1.09 2.24 -5.41
CA VAL A 43 -1.96 2.15 -6.59
C VAL A 43 -2.69 0.80 -6.62
N MET A 44 -3.88 0.77 -7.19
CA MET A 44 -4.70 -0.43 -7.40
C MET A 44 -4.99 -0.65 -8.88
#